data_AF-A0A948R009-F1
#
_entry.id   AF-A0A948R009-F1
#
_cell.length_a   1.000
_cell.length_b   1.000
_cell.length_c   1.000
_cell.angle_alpha   90.00
_cell.angle_beta   90.00
_cell.angle_gamma   90.00
#
_symmetry.space_group_name_H-M   'P 1'
#
loop_
_entity.id
_entity.type
_entity.pdbx_description
1 polymer ?
#
loop_
_entity_poly.entity_id
_entity_poly.type
_entity_poly.pdbx_seq_one_letter_code
_entity_poly.pdbx_strand_id
1 'polypeptide(L)' 'KYWKQYMQAYEQCLSATSTKIAPWYVVPADDKENARLIISRIILDTFKGLKMSYPEVDQERRDELLDIRKQLTK' A
#
# COMPACT_ATOMS: atom_id res chain seq x y z
N LYS A 1 32.05 9.37 7.39
CA LYS A 1 32.39 9.73 8.79
C LYS A 1 31.32 9.32 9.80
N TYR A 2 30.03 9.57 9.55
CA TYR A 2 28.97 9.40 10.56
C TYR A 2 28.15 8.10 10.49
N TRP A 3 28.56 7.13 9.67
CA TRP A 3 27.81 5.89 9.45
C TRP A 3 27.42 5.18 10.76
N LYS A 4 28.36 5.01 11.69
CA LYS A 4 28.12 4.37 12.99
C LYS A 4 27.03 5.08 13.81
N GLN A 5 27.04 6.42 13.79
CA GLN A 5 26.06 7.23 14.53
C GLN A 5 24.66 7.09 13.92
N TYR A 6 24.56 7.05 12.58
CA TYR A 6 23.28 6.80 11.91
C TYR A 6 22.75 5.40 12.19
N MET A 7 23.59 4.35 12.12
CA MET A 7 23.16 2.99 12.44
C MET A 7 22.62 2.89 13.87
N GLN A 8 23.32 3.49 14.84
CA GLN A 8 22.86 3.53 16.23
C GLN A 8 21.52 4.28 16.38
N ALA A 9 21.34 5.42 15.68
CA ALA A 9 20.09 6.16 15.71
C ALA A 9 18.92 5.37 15.09
N TYR A 10 19.16 4.67 13.97
CA TYR A 10 18.16 3.79 13.36
C TYR A 10 17.77 2.64 14.28
N GLU A 11 18.75 1.93 14.86
CA GLU A 11 18.48 0.82 15.78
C GLU A 11 17.63 1.26 16.97
N GLN A 12 17.94 2.41 17.59
CA GLN A 12 17.18 2.97 18.69
C GLN A 12 15.75 3.33 18.27
N CYS A 13 15.59 4.02 17.13
CA CYS A 13 14.29 4.42 16.61
C CYS A 13 13.40 3.20 16.32
N LEU A 14 13.92 2.23 15.58
CA LEU A 14 13.17 1.03 15.16
C LEU A 14 12.77 0.18 16.36
N SER A 15 13.67 -0.01 17.33
CA SER A 15 13.40 -0.78 18.55
C SER A 15 12.36 -0.12 19.44
N ALA A 16 12.33 1.20 19.50
CA ALA A 16 11.41 1.95 20.35
C ALA A 16 10.02 2.17 19.72
N THR A 17 9.91 2.20 18.39
CA THR A 17 8.70 2.67 17.70
C THR A 17 8.00 1.64 16.83
N SER A 18 8.61 0.50 16.54
CA SER A 18 7.96 -0.57 15.77
C SER A 18 6.92 -1.30 16.63
N THR A 19 5.64 -1.15 16.31
CA THR A 19 4.53 -1.77 17.05
C THR A 19 3.70 -2.67 16.15
N LYS A 20 2.82 -3.50 16.75
CA LYS A 20 1.95 -4.41 15.98
C LYS A 20 1.03 -3.67 14.99
N ILE A 21 0.56 -2.47 15.36
CA ILE A 21 -0.36 -1.68 14.53
C ILE A 21 0.36 -0.70 13.60
N ALA A 22 1.63 -0.39 13.87
CA ALA A 22 2.48 0.47 13.06
C ALA A 22 3.91 -0.14 13.00
N PRO A 23 4.09 -1.21 12.21
CA PRO A 23 5.37 -1.90 12.13
C PRO A 23 6.35 -1.18 11.20
N TRP A 24 7.62 -1.19 11.57
CA TRP A 24 8.72 -0.91 10.65
C TRP A 24 9.22 -2.19 9.97
N TYR A 25 9.65 -2.07 8.70
CA TYR A 25 10.26 -3.14 7.93
C TYR A 25 11.67 -2.72 7.47
N VAL A 26 12.67 -3.57 7.73
CA VAL A 26 14.05 -3.36 7.24
C VAL A 26 14.18 -4.11 5.91
N VAL A 27 14.42 -3.38 4.81
CA VAL A 27 14.48 -3.93 3.45
C VAL A 27 15.92 -3.84 2.91
N PRO A 28 16.53 -4.94 2.43
CA PRO A 28 17.81 -4.89 1.73
C PRO A 28 17.70 -4.01 0.48
N ALA A 29 18.60 -3.03 0.36
CA ALA A 29 18.50 -1.96 -0.64
C ALA A 29 19.61 -1.98 -1.72
N ASP A 30 20.56 -2.90 -1.64
CA ASP A 30 21.68 -2.98 -2.59
C ASP A 30 21.20 -3.34 -4.01
N ASP A 31 20.22 -4.23 -4.11
CA ASP A 31 19.48 -4.52 -5.34
C ASP A 31 18.14 -3.78 -5.35
N LYS A 32 18.03 -2.81 -6.26
CA LYS A 32 16.86 -1.94 -6.38
C LYS A 32 15.62 -2.67 -6.85
N GLU A 33 15.73 -3.68 -7.71
CA GLU A 33 14.58 -4.41 -8.23
C GLU A 33 13.97 -5.26 -7.13
N ASN A 34 14.82 -5.99 -6.39
CA ASN A 34 14.39 -6.76 -5.24
C ASN A 34 13.84 -5.89 -4.11
N ALA A 35 14.46 -4.75 -3.80
CA ALA A 35 13.94 -3.80 -2.81
C ALA A 35 12.52 -3.32 -3.17
N ARG A 36 12.29 -2.95 -4.44
CA ARG A 36 10.96 -2.52 -4.92
C ARG A 36 9.94 -3.65 -4.86
N LEU A 37 10.34 -4.88 -5.20
CA LEU A 37 9.48 -6.05 -5.11
C LEU A 37 9.03 -6.31 -3.66
N ILE A 38 9.97 -6.30 -2.70
CA ILE A 38 9.69 -6.51 -1.28
C ILE A 38 8.73 -5.44 -0.75
N ILE A 39 9.02 -4.16 -1.01
CA ILE A 39 8.16 -3.04 -0.58
C ILE A 39 6.75 -3.18 -1.16
N SER A 40 6.65 -3.46 -2.46
CA SER A 40 5.35 -3.62 -3.14
C SER A 40 4.54 -4.77 -2.54
N ARG A 41 5.21 -5.87 -2.18
CA ARG A 41 4.57 -7.02 -1.54
C ARG A 41 4.03 -6.69 -0.16
N ILE A 42 4.80 -6.00 0.67
CA ILE A 42 4.37 -5.58 2.02
C ILE A 42 3.11 -4.70 1.94
N ILE A 43 3.10 -3.73 1.02
CA ILE A 43 1.94 -2.83 0.83
C ILE A 43 0.73 -3.63 0.35
N LEU A 44 0.91 -4.52 -0.64
CA LEU A 44 -0.18 -5.34 -1.17
C LEU A 44 -0.79 -6.24 -0.09
N ASP A 45 0.04 -6.92 0.70
CA ASP A 45 -0.45 -7.82 1.77
C ASP A 45 -1.16 -7.03 2.87
N THR A 46 -0.68 -5.82 3.19
CA THR A 46 -1.37 -4.89 4.11
C THR A 46 -2.76 -4.53 3.59
N PHE A 47 -2.88 -4.14 2.32
CA PHE A 47 -4.17 -3.80 1.72
C PHE A 47 -5.11 -4.99 1.55
N LYS A 48 -4.58 -6.18 1.26
CA LYS A 48 -5.39 -7.41 1.23
C LYS A 48 -6.03 -7.71 2.58
N GLY A 49 -5.33 -7.42 3.67
CA GLY A 49 -5.87 -7.55 5.03
C GLY A 49 -7.11 -6.70 5.30
N LEU A 50 -7.28 -5.58 4.58
CA LEU A 50 -8.43 -4.66 4.72
C LEU A 50 -9.70 -5.17 4.02
N LYS A 51 -9.60 -6.21 3.17
CA LYS A 51 -10.73 -6.77 2.41
C LYS A 51 -11.51 -5.72 1.60
N MET A 52 -10.80 -4.78 1.00
CA MET A 52 -11.40 -3.74 0.16
C MET A 52 -12.04 -4.34 -1.09
N SER A 53 -13.19 -3.79 -1.48
CA SER A 53 -13.92 -4.11 -2.72
C SER A 53 -14.42 -2.82 -3.35
N TYR A 54 -14.67 -2.86 -4.66
CA TYR A 54 -15.38 -1.76 -5.31
C TYR A 54 -16.83 -1.73 -4.79
N PRO A 55 -17.45 -0.54 -4.70
CA PRO A 55 -18.86 -0.47 -4.38
C PRO A 55 -19.68 -1.17 -5.46
N GLU A 56 -20.64 -1.98 -5.02
CA GLU A 56 -21.59 -2.62 -5.92
C GLU A 56 -22.58 -1.57 -6.47
N VAL A 57 -22.90 -1.69 -7.76
CA VAL A 57 -23.87 -0.83 -8.41
C VAL A 57 -25.25 -1.47 -8.25
N ASP A 58 -26.17 -0.76 -7.62
CA ASP A 58 -27.56 -1.22 -7.54
C ASP A 58 -28.25 -1.16 -8.92
N GLN A 59 -29.40 -1.82 -9.03
CA GLN A 59 -30.11 -1.92 -10.30
C GLN A 59 -30.54 -0.56 -10.83
N GLU A 60 -30.96 0.35 -9.96
CA GLU A 60 -31.40 1.71 -10.32
C GLU A 60 -30.25 2.51 -10.95
N ARG A 61 -29.09 2.55 -10.29
CA ARG A 61 -27.89 3.21 -10.80
C ARG A 61 -27.41 2.58 -12.10
N ARG A 62 -27.54 1.26 -12.23
CA ARG A 62 -27.17 0.56 -13.47
C ARG A 62 -28.06 0.99 -14.64
N ASP A 63 -29.36 1.12 -14.42
CA ASP A 63 -30.31 1.54 -15.46
C ASP A 63 -30.09 3.00 -15.85
N GLU A 64 -29.82 3.89 -14.89
CA GLU A 64 -29.41 5.28 -15.15
C GLU A 64 -28.17 5.37 -16.04
N LEU A 65 -27.12 4.59 -15.72
CA LEU A 65 -25.88 4.57 -16.51
C LEU A 65 -26.10 4.09 -17.94
N LEU A 66 -27.02 3.13 -18.15
CA LEU A 66 -27.37 2.66 -19.49
C LEU A 66 -28.09 3.72 -20.30
N ASP A 67 -28.95 4.52 -19.68
CA ASP A 67 -29.64 5.62 -20.35
C ASP A 67 -28.71 6.77 -20.71
N ILE A 68 -27.80 7.16 -19.81
CA ILE A 68 -26.73 8.13 -20.11
C ILE A 68 -25.90 7.64 -21.30
N ARG A 69 -25.52 6.36 -21.32
CA ARG A 69 -24.74 5.78 -22.43
C ARG A 69 -25.47 5.95 -23.77
N LYS A 70 -26.79 5.67 -23.83
CA LYS A 70 -27.57 5.84 -25.07
C LYS A 70 -27.56 7.28 -25.57
N GLN A 71 -27.62 8.26 -24.67
CA GLN A 71 -27.61 9.68 -25.03
C GLN A 71 -26.26 10.12 -25.63
N LEU A 72 -25.15 9.63 -25.08
CA LEU A 72 -23.79 10.00 -25.52
C LEU A 72 -23.34 9.29 -26.82
N THR A 73 -24.05 8.25 -27.24
CA THR A 73 -23.71 7.49 -28.47
C THR A 73 -24.58 7.89 -29.68
N LYS A 74 -25.46 8.89 -29.52
CA LYS A 74 -26.23 9.52 -30.60
C LYS A 74 -25.46 10.70 -31.18
#